data_AF-A0A183TPV4-F1
#
_entry.id   AF-A0A183TPV4-F1
#
_cell.length_a   1.000
_cell.length_b   1.000
_cell.length_c   1.000
_cell.angle_alpha   90.00
_cell.angle_beta   90.00
_cell.angle_gamma   90.00
#
_symmetry.space_group_name_H-M   'P 1'
#
loop_
_entity.id
_entity.type
_entity.pdbx_description
1 polymer ?
#
loop_
_entity_poly.entity_id
_entity_poly.type
_entity_poly.pdbx_seq_one_letter_code
_entity_poly.pdbx_strand_id
1 'polypeptide(L)'
;MEIGKFRQQLQNLQVYSSLTMPLVYTQVAVIAVYSYFICQILGSQYVERNETVGLSSKSTALPVPVFGVFYFLFLMGWLKVALCVMNPFGDDYEDFECSEILDYNLDVSCRAVLLDEATFPDSLKKATFATTPMAGAENDNLHEFIEKTTEEIQAARSNEEINECVCNNVIICWNFAGNLEL
;
A
#
# COMPACT_ATOMS: atom_id res chain seq x y z
N MET A 1 -7.55 -4.50 9.11
CA MET A 1 -8.51 -3.66 8.37
C MET A 1 -7.97 -3.23 7.01
N GLU A 2 -6.70 -2.82 6.92
CA GLU A 2 -6.08 -2.34 5.67
C GLU A 2 -6.05 -3.36 4.51
N ILE A 3 -5.82 -4.65 4.79
CA ILE A 3 -5.85 -5.71 3.74
C ILE A 3 -7.22 -5.80 3.05
N GLY A 4 -8.30 -5.55 3.78
CA GLY A 4 -9.65 -5.53 3.22
C GLY A 4 -9.87 -4.34 2.27
N LYS A 5 -9.31 -3.17 2.60
CA LYS A 5 -9.34 -1.98 1.73
C LYS A 5 -8.53 -2.21 0.46
N PHE A 6 -7.32 -2.77 0.58
CA PHE A 6 -6.48 -3.11 -0.56
C PHE A 6 -7.16 -4.09 -1.51
N ARG A 7 -7.79 -5.15 -0.97
CA ARG A 7 -8.58 -6.11 -1.76
C ARG A 7 -9.75 -5.42 -2.47
N GLN A 8 -10.46 -4.50 -1.81
CA GLN A 8 -11.55 -3.76 -2.43
C GLN A 8 -11.07 -2.88 -3.59
N GLN A 9 -9.91 -2.23 -3.44
CA GLN A 9 -9.30 -1.42 -4.51
C GLN A 9 -8.91 -2.26 -5.72
N LEU A 10 -8.25 -3.42 -5.50
CA LEU A 10 -7.92 -4.36 -6.57
C LEU A 10 -9.18 -4.92 -7.26
N GLN A 11 -10.23 -5.24 -6.49
CA GLN A 11 -11.49 -5.72 -7.05
C GLN A 11 -12.16 -4.64 -7.91
N ASN A 12 -12.17 -3.38 -7.46
CA ASN A 12 -12.69 -2.28 -8.25
C ASN A 12 -11.91 -2.12 -9.56
N LEU A 13 -10.58 -2.19 -9.50
CA LEU A 13 -9.71 -2.13 -10.69
C LEU A 13 -10.03 -3.27 -11.67
N GLN A 14 -10.19 -4.50 -11.16
CA GLN A 14 -10.56 -5.65 -11.97
C GLN A 14 -11.93 -5.49 -12.63
N VAL A 15 -12.91 -4.94 -11.90
CA VAL A 15 -14.24 -4.66 -12.46
C VAL A 15 -14.14 -3.61 -13.57
N TYR A 16 -13.39 -2.53 -13.38
CA TYR A 16 -13.20 -1.52 -14.43
C TYR A 16 -12.50 -2.07 -15.67
N SER A 17 -11.50 -2.94 -15.51
CA SER A 17 -10.82 -3.61 -16.63
C SER A 17 -11.72 -4.65 -17.34
N SER A 18 -12.56 -5.36 -16.58
CA SER A 18 -13.45 -6.39 -17.14
C SER A 18 -14.65 -5.80 -17.90
N LEU A 19 -15.02 -4.56 -17.59
CA LEU A 19 -16.08 -3.85 -18.28
C LEU A 19 -15.58 -3.32 -19.63
N THR A 20 -15.67 -4.16 -20.65
CA THR A 20 -15.45 -3.73 -22.02
C THR A 20 -16.65 -2.91 -22.51
N MET A 21 -16.39 -1.70 -23.03
CA MET A 21 -17.42 -0.91 -23.69
C MET A 21 -17.93 -1.66 -24.93
N PRO A 22 -19.25 -1.75 -25.16
CA PRO A 22 -19.79 -2.35 -26.37
C PRO A 22 -19.21 -1.71 -27.62
N LEU A 23 -18.65 -2.54 -28.51
CA LEU A 23 -17.98 -2.11 -29.75
C LEU A 23 -18.88 -1.24 -30.65
N VAL A 24 -20.20 -1.45 -30.59
CA VAL A 24 -21.17 -0.66 -31.36
C VAL A 24 -21.12 0.83 -31.02
N TYR A 25 -20.81 1.21 -29.77
CA TYR A 25 -20.82 2.62 -29.38
C TYR A 25 -19.68 3.41 -30.02
N THR A 26 -18.48 2.83 -30.04
CA THR A 26 -17.33 3.44 -30.75
C THR A 26 -17.56 3.46 -32.25
N GLN A 27 -18.12 2.39 -32.81
CA GLN A 27 -18.44 2.31 -34.23
C GLN A 27 -19.42 3.39 -34.68
N VAL A 28 -20.52 3.60 -33.94
CA VAL A 28 -21.50 4.64 -34.27
C VAL A 28 -20.87 6.03 -34.19
N ALA A 29 -20.06 6.31 -33.17
CA ALA A 29 -19.36 7.58 -33.03
C ALA A 29 -18.38 7.84 -34.19
N VAL A 30 -17.58 6.83 -34.58
CA VAL A 30 -16.66 6.90 -35.71
C VAL A 30 -17.43 7.14 -37.01
N ILE A 31 -18.49 6.37 -37.29
CA ILE A 31 -19.29 6.55 -38.51
C ILE A 31 -19.90 7.96 -38.56
N ALA A 32 -20.38 8.50 -37.43
CA ALA A 32 -20.92 9.86 -37.36
C ALA A 32 -19.87 10.93 -37.71
N VAL A 33 -18.69 10.87 -37.11
CA VAL A 33 -17.62 11.85 -37.37
C VAL A 33 -17.09 11.74 -38.80
N TYR A 34 -16.91 10.52 -39.31
CA TYR A 34 -16.40 10.29 -40.67
C TYR A 34 -17.42 10.67 -41.74
N SER A 35 -18.71 10.39 -41.53
CA SER A 35 -19.77 10.80 -42.46
C SER A 35 -19.92 12.33 -42.52
N TYR A 36 -19.83 13.01 -41.36
CA TYR A 36 -19.77 14.48 -41.31
C TYR A 36 -18.59 15.02 -42.11
N PHE A 37 -17.41 14.41 -41.97
CA PHE A 37 -16.22 14.83 -42.73
C PHE A 37 -16.37 14.61 -44.24
N ILE A 38 -16.94 13.48 -44.69
CA ILE A 38 -17.19 13.22 -46.11
C ILE A 38 -18.13 14.27 -46.70
N CYS A 39 -19.23 14.58 -46.00
CA CYS A 39 -20.15 15.64 -46.40
C CYS A 39 -19.45 17.01 -46.44
N GLN A 40 -18.58 17.30 -45.48
CA GLN A 40 -17.82 18.54 -45.43
C GLN A 40 -16.82 18.65 -46.59
N ILE A 41 -16.14 17.56 -46.97
CA ILE A 41 -15.24 17.53 -48.14
C ILE A 41 -16.02 17.84 -49.41
N LEU A 42 -17.17 17.18 -49.61
CA LEU A 42 -18.02 17.39 -50.79
C LEU A 42 -18.59 18.81 -50.83
N GLY A 43 -19.01 19.36 -49.69
CA GLY A 43 -19.54 20.72 -49.59
C GLY A 43 -18.47 21.82 -49.67
N SER A 44 -17.22 21.49 -49.36
CA SER A 44 -16.09 22.43 -49.47
C SER A 44 -15.45 22.43 -50.85
N GLN A 45 -15.96 21.63 -51.80
CA GLN A 45 -15.50 21.67 -53.19
C GLN A 45 -15.83 23.04 -53.80
N TYR A 46 -14.84 23.64 -54.45
CA TYR A 46 -15.01 24.87 -55.19
C TYR A 46 -15.89 24.61 -56.41
N VAL A 47 -17.17 24.98 -56.33
CA VAL A 47 -18.05 24.99 -57.50
C VAL A 47 -17.66 26.18 -58.36
N GLU A 48 -17.03 25.90 -59.49
CA GLU A 48 -16.73 26.90 -60.52
C GLU A 48 -18.06 27.49 -61.04
N ARG A 49 -18.36 28.73 -60.63
CA ARG A 49 -19.49 29.47 -61.20
C ARG A 49 -19.06 29.98 -62.56
N ASN A 50 -19.61 29.38 -63.62
CA ASN A 50 -19.44 29.85 -64.98
C ASN A 50 -19.94 31.30 -65.10
N GLU A 51 -19.03 32.21 -65.40
CA GLU A 51 -19.26 33.65 -65.44
C GLU A 51 -20.18 34.02 -66.61
N THR A 52 -21.47 34.21 -66.35
CA THR A 52 -22.38 34.91 -67.30
C THR A 52 -23.03 36.16 -66.71
N VAL A 53 -22.69 36.57 -65.49
CA VAL A 53 -23.19 37.82 -64.90
C VAL A 53 -22.05 38.55 -64.22
N GLY A 54 -21.50 39.54 -64.93
CA GLY A 54 -20.42 40.38 -64.44
C GLY A 54 -20.84 41.21 -63.24
N LEU A 55 -20.12 41.07 -62.13
CA LEU A 55 -19.71 42.18 -61.28
C LEU A 55 -18.64 41.68 -60.31
N SER A 56 -17.41 42.17 -60.53
CA SER A 56 -16.31 42.30 -59.57
C SER A 56 -16.60 41.79 -58.14
N SER A 57 -16.24 40.54 -57.83
CA SER A 57 -16.05 40.11 -56.45
C SER A 57 -14.79 39.26 -56.32
N LYS A 58 -13.72 39.97 -56.01
CA LYS A 58 -12.59 39.56 -55.17
C LYS A 58 -12.19 38.08 -55.24
N SER A 59 -11.12 37.86 -55.98
CA SER A 59 -10.21 36.71 -55.94
C SER A 59 -9.68 36.41 -54.53
N THR A 60 -10.51 35.90 -53.64
CA THR A 60 -10.12 35.21 -52.39
C THR A 60 -10.66 33.79 -52.41
N ALA A 61 -10.51 33.11 -53.55
CA ALA A 61 -10.62 31.67 -53.60
C ALA A 61 -9.31 31.09 -53.05
N LEU A 62 -9.22 30.91 -51.73
CA LEU A 62 -8.22 29.99 -51.20
C LEU A 62 -8.57 28.61 -51.75
N PRO A 63 -7.70 27.96 -52.56
CA PRO A 63 -7.99 26.67 -53.16
C PRO A 63 -8.13 25.55 -52.12
N VAL A 64 -7.69 25.81 -50.89
CA VAL A 64 -7.81 24.90 -49.75
C VAL A 64 -8.74 25.52 -48.70
N PRO A 65 -9.79 24.81 -48.26
CA PRO A 65 -10.70 25.29 -47.22
C PRO A 65 -10.02 25.24 -45.84
N VAL A 66 -9.22 26.25 -45.50
CA VAL A 66 -8.43 26.32 -44.26
C VAL A 66 -9.30 26.16 -43.00
N PHE A 67 -10.47 26.81 -42.95
CA PHE A 67 -11.40 26.66 -41.82
C PHE A 67 -11.95 25.23 -41.71
N GLY A 68 -12.24 24.56 -42.82
CA GLY A 68 -12.69 23.16 -42.83
C GLY A 68 -11.61 22.20 -42.30
N VAL A 69 -10.33 22.48 -42.58
CA VAL A 69 -9.20 21.73 -42.03
C VAL A 69 -9.11 21.91 -40.51
N PHE A 70 -9.29 23.13 -39.99
CA PHE A 70 -9.33 23.35 -38.55
C PHE A 70 -10.49 22.61 -37.88
N TYR A 71 -11.70 22.67 -38.44
CA TYR A 71 -12.85 21.90 -37.93
C TYR A 71 -12.55 20.40 -37.93
N PHE A 72 -11.93 19.87 -38.98
CA PHE A 72 -11.52 18.47 -39.04
C PHE A 72 -10.53 18.11 -37.93
N LEU A 73 -9.48 18.92 -37.71
CA LEU A 73 -8.48 18.66 -36.67
C LEU A 73 -9.11 18.66 -35.28
N PHE A 74 -10.06 19.56 -35.00
CA PHE A 74 -10.77 19.58 -33.72
C PHE A 74 -11.65 18.34 -33.51
N LEU A 75 -12.48 17.97 -34.50
CA LEU A 75 -13.37 16.80 -34.35
C LEU A 75 -12.61 15.47 -34.34
N MET A 76 -11.59 15.31 -35.20
CA MET A 76 -10.75 14.11 -35.19
C MET A 76 -9.86 14.04 -33.95
N GLY A 77 -9.33 15.18 -33.50
CA GLY A 77 -8.56 15.27 -32.26
C GLY A 77 -9.42 14.86 -31.05
N TRP A 78 -10.64 15.38 -30.95
CA TRP A 78 -11.56 14.99 -29.88
C TRP A 78 -11.93 13.50 -29.95
N LEU A 79 -12.26 12.98 -31.14
CA LEU A 79 -12.54 11.55 -31.32
C LEU A 79 -11.35 10.68 -30.89
N LYS A 80 -10.13 11.08 -31.26
CA LYS A 80 -8.91 10.34 -30.89
C LYS A 80 -8.63 10.36 -29.40
N VAL A 81 -8.75 11.51 -28.74
CA VAL A 81 -8.60 11.61 -27.28
C VAL A 81 -9.62 10.71 -26.57
N ALA A 82 -10.88 10.73 -27.02
CA ALA A 82 -11.92 9.88 -26.45
C ALA A 82 -11.65 8.37 -26.65
N LEU A 83 -11.01 7.98 -27.76
CA LEU A 83 -10.61 6.60 -28.01
C LEU A 83 -9.45 6.17 -27.12
N CYS A 84 -8.42 7.00 -26.94
CA CYS A 84 -7.28 6.69 -26.07
C CYS A 84 -7.70 6.57 -24.59
N VAL A 85 -8.58 7.44 -24.10
CA VAL A 85 -9.05 7.40 -22.71
C VAL A 85 -10.03 6.25 -22.44
N MET A 86 -10.55 5.60 -23.49
CA MET A 86 -11.55 4.55 -23.34
C MET A 86 -11.01 3.29 -22.64
N ASN A 87 -9.75 2.96 -22.88
CA ASN A 87 -9.09 1.80 -22.27
C ASN A 87 -7.68 2.18 -21.78
N PRO A 88 -7.56 2.77 -20.58
CA PRO A 88 -6.28 3.26 -20.06
C PRO A 88 -5.33 2.16 -19.55
N PHE A 89 -5.73 0.89 -19.68
CA PHE A 89 -4.96 -0.29 -19.28
C PHE A 89 -4.51 -1.12 -20.50
N GLY A 90 -4.52 -0.53 -21.69
CA GLY A 90 -3.97 -1.14 -22.88
C GLY A 90 -2.45 -1.12 -22.88
N ASP A 91 -1.89 -1.25 -24.09
CA ASP A 91 -0.45 -1.25 -24.36
C ASP A 91 -0.08 -0.04 -25.23
N ASP A 92 -0.97 0.97 -25.31
CA ASP A 92 -0.69 2.20 -26.04
C ASP A 92 0.26 3.08 -25.21
N TYR A 93 1.04 3.93 -25.90
CA TYR A 93 2.01 4.83 -25.23
C TYR A 93 1.37 5.80 -24.21
N GLU A 94 0.08 6.09 -24.33
CA GLU A 94 -0.65 6.99 -23.44
C GLU A 94 -1.29 6.25 -22.25
N ASP A 95 -1.20 4.91 -22.20
CA ASP A 95 -1.79 4.08 -21.15
C ASP A 95 -0.88 3.99 -19.92
N PHE A 96 -1.44 3.48 -18.81
CA PHE A 96 -0.65 3.27 -17.60
C PHE A 96 0.29 2.06 -17.74
N GLU A 97 1.58 2.28 -17.48
CA GLU A 97 2.60 1.22 -17.34
C GLU A 97 2.39 0.39 -16.07
N CYS A 98 1.33 -0.42 -16.05
CA CYS A 98 0.90 -1.18 -14.88
C CYS A 98 1.94 -2.22 -14.45
N SER A 99 2.73 -2.76 -15.39
CA SER A 99 3.85 -3.67 -15.11
C SER A 99 4.93 -2.99 -14.27
N GLU A 100 5.40 -1.82 -14.68
CA GLU A 100 6.43 -1.08 -13.97
C GLU A 100 5.95 -0.64 -12.57
N ILE A 101 4.71 -0.15 -12.48
CA ILE A 101 4.11 0.22 -11.19
C ILE A 101 4.00 -0.99 -10.26
N LEU A 102 3.64 -2.17 -10.79
CA LEU A 102 3.55 -3.40 -10.00
C LEU A 102 4.93 -3.85 -9.52
N ASP A 103 5.93 -3.87 -10.41
CA ASP A 103 7.30 -4.28 -10.09
C ASP A 103 7.91 -3.35 -9.03
N TYR A 104 7.71 -2.03 -9.16
CA TYR A 104 8.15 -1.06 -8.16
C TYR A 104 7.50 -1.29 -6.79
N ASN A 105 6.18 -1.48 -6.75
CA ASN A 105 5.47 -1.73 -5.49
C ASN A 105 5.89 -3.05 -4.83
N LEU A 106 6.19 -4.08 -5.64
CA LEU A 106 6.64 -5.38 -5.16
C LEU A 106 8.07 -5.29 -4.59
N ASP A 107 8.98 -4.59 -5.27
CA ASP A 107 10.35 -4.34 -4.77
C ASP A 107 10.33 -3.59 -3.44
N VAL A 108 9.60 -2.47 -3.37
CA VAL A 108 9.51 -1.65 -2.14
C VAL A 108 8.90 -2.45 -0.99
N SER A 109 7.85 -3.22 -1.25
CA SER A 109 7.21 -4.06 -0.22
C SER A 109 8.13 -5.19 0.25
N CYS A 110 8.84 -5.84 -0.68
CA CYS A 110 9.79 -6.90 -0.39
C CYS A 110 10.96 -6.36 0.46
N ARG A 111 11.53 -5.22 0.07
CA ARG A 111 12.58 -4.54 0.83
C ARG A 111 12.10 -4.09 2.20
N ALA A 112 10.88 -3.58 2.33
CA ALA A 112 10.33 -3.16 3.61
C ALA A 112 10.16 -4.34 4.60
N VAL A 113 9.93 -5.56 4.12
CA VAL A 113 9.73 -6.75 4.96
C VAL A 113 11.04 -7.50 5.23
N LEU A 114 11.95 -7.56 4.25
CA LEU A 114 13.19 -8.36 4.33
C LEU A 114 14.40 -7.62 4.88
N LEU A 115 14.40 -6.28 4.92
CA LEU A 115 15.51 -5.52 5.50
C LEU A 115 15.46 -5.58 7.03
N ASP A 116 16.61 -5.85 7.64
CA ASP A 116 16.78 -5.84 9.09
C ASP A 116 16.54 -4.43 9.68
N GLU A 117 15.93 -4.38 10.84
CA GLU A 117 15.50 -3.15 11.51
C GLU A 117 16.67 -2.21 11.82
N ALA A 118 17.90 -2.74 11.87
CA ALA A 118 19.14 -1.99 12.00
C ALA A 118 19.50 -1.12 10.79
N THR A 119 18.89 -1.36 9.61
CA THR A 119 19.15 -0.60 8.38
C THR A 119 18.33 0.68 8.28
N PHE A 120 17.22 0.77 9.04
CA PHE A 120 16.36 1.95 9.03
C PHE A 120 16.94 3.04 9.95
N PRO A 121 16.90 4.33 9.56
CA PRO A 121 17.25 5.43 10.46
C PRO A 121 16.36 5.38 11.71
N ASP A 122 16.89 5.79 12.87
CA ASP A 122 16.26 5.60 14.18
C ASP A 122 14.81 6.14 14.30
N SER A 123 14.38 7.00 13.39
CA SER A 123 13.02 7.55 13.31
C SER A 123 11.95 6.60 12.72
N LEU A 124 12.35 5.49 12.09
CA LEU A 124 11.46 4.57 11.37
C LEU A 124 11.46 3.14 11.93
N LYS A 125 12.24 2.90 12.98
CA LYS A 125 12.20 1.66 13.75
C LYS A 125 10.83 1.57 14.45
N LYS A 126 10.18 0.41 14.32
CA LYS A 126 8.96 0.07 15.05
C LYS A 126 9.25 0.18 16.54
N ALA A 127 8.26 0.62 17.32
CA ALA A 127 8.36 0.66 18.77
C ALA A 127 8.82 -0.71 19.27
N THR A 128 10.08 -0.77 19.70
CA THR A 128 10.66 -1.97 20.27
C THR A 128 9.87 -2.27 21.53
N PHE A 129 9.12 -3.38 21.56
CA PHE A 129 8.39 -3.84 22.74
C PHE A 129 9.32 -4.29 23.89
N ALA A 130 10.63 -4.07 23.76
CA ALA A 130 11.55 -4.19 24.86
C ALA A 130 11.26 -3.05 25.84
N THR A 131 10.70 -3.41 26.99
CA THR A 131 10.67 -2.52 28.15
C THR A 131 12.12 -2.13 28.47
N THR A 132 12.49 -0.89 28.17
CA THR A 132 13.69 -0.32 28.80
C THR A 132 13.40 -0.26 30.29
N PRO A 133 14.24 -0.86 31.15
CA PRO A 133 14.05 -0.70 32.58
C PRO A 133 14.07 0.80 32.91
N MET A 134 13.21 1.23 33.84
CA MET A 134 13.07 2.65 34.18
C MET A 134 14.43 3.21 34.63
N ALA A 135 14.71 4.48 34.30
CA ALA A 135 15.94 5.14 34.73
C ALA A 135 16.06 5.07 36.27
N GLY A 136 17.11 4.41 36.77
CA GLY A 136 17.28 4.12 38.20
C GLY A 136 17.26 2.63 38.56
N ALA A 137 17.01 1.75 37.59
CA ALA A 137 16.97 0.28 37.75
C ALA A 137 18.36 -0.42 37.68
N GLU A 138 19.44 0.34 37.61
CA GLU A 138 20.82 -0.20 37.64
C GLU A 138 21.46 -0.03 39.03
N ASN A 139 20.89 0.85 39.86
CA ASN A 139 21.43 1.26 41.17
C ASN A 139 20.54 0.83 42.34
N ASP A 140 19.50 0.07 42.08
CA ASP A 140 18.69 -0.65 43.05
C ASP A 140 19.39 -1.98 43.38
N ASN A 141 19.92 -2.07 44.60
CA ASN A 141 20.59 -3.25 45.19
C ASN A 141 19.60 -4.40 45.47
N LEU A 142 18.63 -4.62 44.59
CA LEU A 142 17.57 -5.59 44.76
C LEU A 142 18.12 -7.02 44.73
N HIS A 143 19.14 -7.27 43.92
CA HIS A 143 19.79 -8.57 43.86
C HIS A 143 20.49 -8.93 45.19
N GLU A 144 21.18 -7.96 45.80
CA GLU A 144 21.83 -8.13 47.11
C GLU A 144 20.78 -8.34 48.22
N PHE A 145 19.65 -7.62 48.16
CA PHE A 145 18.55 -7.82 49.11
C PHE A 145 17.92 -9.21 48.99
N ILE A 146 17.69 -9.71 47.77
CA ILE A 146 17.14 -11.04 47.52
C ILE A 146 18.10 -12.13 48.01
N GLU A 147 19.39 -11.98 47.74
CA GLU A 147 20.42 -12.93 48.19
C GLU A 147 20.49 -12.99 49.72
N LYS A 148 20.57 -11.83 50.38
CA LYS A 148 20.58 -11.73 51.84
C LYS A 148 19.30 -12.30 52.48
N THR A 149 18.14 -12.01 51.91
CA THR A 149 16.85 -12.55 52.42
C THR A 149 16.79 -14.07 52.24
N THR A 150 17.35 -14.61 51.15
CA THR A 150 17.42 -16.04 50.90
C THR A 150 18.35 -16.73 51.90
N GLU A 151 19.50 -16.14 52.20
CA GLU A 151 20.42 -16.62 53.23
C GLU A 151 19.79 -16.59 54.62
N GLU A 152 19.07 -15.53 54.99
CA GLU A 152 18.36 -15.43 56.27
C GLU A 152 17.27 -16.51 56.41
N ILE A 153 16.50 -16.78 55.35
CA ILE A 153 15.48 -17.84 55.34
C ILE A 153 16.13 -19.23 55.46
N GLN A 154 17.27 -19.43 54.81
CA GLN A 154 17.97 -20.72 54.83
C GLN A 154 18.65 -20.97 56.19
N ALA A 155 19.20 -19.93 56.82
CA ALA A 155 19.70 -19.97 58.18
C ALA A 155 18.57 -20.25 59.19
N ALA A 156 17.39 -19.62 59.03
CA ALA A 156 16.23 -19.89 59.87
C ALA A 156 15.76 -21.35 59.75
N ARG A 157 15.69 -21.91 58.54
CA ARG A 157 15.33 -23.33 58.32
C ARG A 157 16.34 -24.28 58.98
N SER A 158 17.65 -23.99 58.89
CA SER A 158 18.67 -24.81 59.54
C SER A 158 18.59 -24.77 61.07
N ASN A 159 18.24 -23.62 61.66
CA ASN A 159 18.06 -23.49 63.10
C ASN A 159 16.79 -24.21 63.59
N GLU A 160 15.75 -24.25 62.76
CA GLU A 160 14.52 -25.01 63.04
C GLU A 160 14.81 -26.53 63.02
N GLU A 161 15.59 -27.02 62.06
CA GLU A 161 16.05 -28.43 62.01
C GLU A 161 16.98 -28.79 63.19
N ILE A 162 17.87 -27.89 63.61
CA ILE A 162 18.74 -28.09 64.78
C ILE A 162 17.91 -28.14 66.08
N ASN A 163 16.93 -27.25 66.23
CA ASN A 163 16.04 -27.26 67.39
C ASN A 163 15.15 -28.51 67.45
N GLU A 164 14.69 -29.02 66.30
CA GLU A 164 13.94 -30.27 66.24
C GLU A 164 14.82 -31.48 66.59
N CYS A 165 16.10 -31.48 66.16
CA CYS A 165 17.10 -32.50 66.52
C CYS A 165 17.47 -32.46 68.02
N VAL A 166 17.62 -31.26 68.61
CA VAL A 166 17.90 -31.08 70.04
C VAL A 166 16.70 -31.48 70.89
N CYS A 167 15.46 -31.10 70.52
CA CYS A 167 14.25 -31.54 71.20
C CYS A 167 14.09 -33.06 71.17
N ASN A 168 14.34 -33.71 70.03
CA ASN A 168 14.29 -35.17 69.94
C ASN A 168 15.37 -35.86 70.80
N ASN A 169 16.60 -35.34 70.83
CA ASN A 169 17.65 -35.88 71.71
C ASN A 169 17.35 -35.67 73.19
N VAL A 170 16.77 -34.53 73.59
CA VAL A 170 16.34 -34.29 74.98
C VAL A 170 15.19 -35.23 75.37
N ILE A 171 14.21 -35.46 74.50
CA ILE A 171 13.11 -36.42 74.73
C ILE A 171 13.64 -37.86 74.85
N ILE A 172 14.61 -38.26 74.01
CA ILE A 172 15.25 -39.59 74.09
C ILE A 172 16.07 -39.73 75.38
N CYS A 173 16.83 -38.70 75.79
CA CYS A 173 17.58 -38.72 77.06
C CYS A 173 16.67 -38.77 78.29
N TRP A 174 15.52 -38.10 78.28
CA TRP A 174 14.52 -38.20 79.36
C TRP A 174 13.88 -39.59 79.44
N ASN A 175 13.58 -40.23 78.30
CA ASN A 175 13.09 -41.62 78.28
C ASN A 175 14.14 -42.65 78.74
N PHE A 176 15.43 -42.35 78.57
CA PHE A 176 16.51 -43.21 79.04
C PHE A 176 16.78 -43.05 80.55
N ALA A 177 16.65 -41.83 81.09
CA ALA A 177 16.81 -41.57 82.52
C ALA A 177 15.62 -42.10 83.37
N GLY A 178 14.41 -42.17 82.81
CA GLY A 178 13.22 -42.70 83.50
C GLY A 178 13.16 -44.24 83.63
N ASN A 179 14.08 -44.97 83.01
CA ASN A 179 14.12 -46.45 83.03
C ASN A 179 15.24 -47.02 83.92
N LEU A 180 15.86 -46.17 84.76
CA LEU A 180 16.91 -46.58 85.72
C LEU A 180 16.53 -46.38 87.19
N GLU A 181 15.26 -46.10 87.47
CA GLU A 181 14.68 -46.17 88.83
C GLU A 181 13.41 -47.05 88.81
N LEU A 182 13.62 -48.37 88.71
CA LEU A 182 12.77 -49.45 89.26
C LEU A 182 13.52 -50.78 89.18
#